data_AF-A0A662BN57-F1
#
_entry.id   AF-A0A662BN57-F1
#
_cell.length_a   1.000
_cell.length_b   1.000
_cell.length_c   1.000
_cell.angle_alpha   90.00
_cell.angle_beta   90.00
_cell.angle_gamma   90.00
#
_symmetry.space_group_name_H-M   'P 1'
#
loop_
_entity.id
_entity.type
_entity.pdbx_description
1 polymer ?
#
loop_
_entity_poly.entity_id
_entity_poly.type
_entity_poly.pdbx_seq_one_letter_code
_entity_poly.pdbx_strand_id
1 'polypeptide(L)'
;MKKSISLLMIVLLLTPSIFTFAQTDPSEVIYRRSSLYTLMIEEPNRPYANEIQKTFCNASIPDKFNNHLLSTRKIKNGISKSVKKREDKIYVQENNIFEYLTRHDLAKAIVAKWFNRTNNGTFNMGLVAERGSYNASDMDVALAKSSKRGIALLADAGEELIKNTFVVVNDFDYISKEEVANKTKAGLGLLKEIAELADVDIDTELADEALTTFGKGYVIRTTSYLYQL
;
A
#
# COMPACT_ATOMS: atom_id res chain seq x y z
N MET A 1 1.26 -51.40 -72.35
CA MET A 1 0.83 -51.21 -70.96
C MET A 1 2.04 -50.89 -70.10
N LYS A 2 2.02 -49.72 -69.42
CA LYS A 2 2.65 -49.35 -68.13
C LYS A 2 4.12 -49.71 -67.86
N LYS A 3 5.00 -48.88 -67.29
CA LYS A 3 5.09 -47.45 -66.94
C LYS A 3 6.57 -47.26 -66.54
N SER A 4 7.15 -46.13 -66.93
CA SER A 4 8.46 -45.64 -66.49
C SER A 4 8.53 -45.49 -64.96
N ILE A 5 9.65 -45.87 -64.33
CA ILE A 5 10.03 -45.36 -63.01
C ILE A 5 11.34 -44.61 -63.17
N SER A 6 11.21 -43.30 -63.24
CA SER A 6 12.28 -42.32 -63.28
C SER A 6 12.83 -42.09 -61.88
N LEU A 7 14.15 -41.95 -61.85
CA LEU A 7 14.97 -41.14 -60.96
C LEU A 7 14.25 -39.87 -60.42
N LEU A 8 14.63 -39.49 -59.19
CA LEU A 8 14.59 -38.15 -58.56
C LEU A 8 13.47 -37.88 -57.52
N MET A 9 13.81 -37.84 -56.22
CA MET A 9 13.46 -36.74 -55.28
C MET A 9 13.88 -37.11 -53.82
N ILE A 10 14.89 -36.44 -53.29
CA ILE A 10 14.80 -35.39 -52.24
C ILE A 10 14.92 -35.92 -50.81
N VAL A 11 16.13 -35.73 -50.31
CA VAL A 11 16.48 -35.38 -48.94
C VAL A 11 15.51 -34.33 -48.39
N LEU A 12 14.57 -34.70 -47.52
CA LEU A 12 13.92 -33.75 -46.61
C LEU A 12 13.26 -34.50 -45.45
N LEU A 13 13.34 -33.91 -44.25
CA LEU A 13 12.71 -34.29 -42.97
C LEU A 13 13.62 -35.03 -41.97
N LEU A 14 14.83 -34.49 -41.78
CA LEU A 14 15.41 -34.43 -40.43
C LEU A 14 15.17 -33.00 -39.92
N THR A 15 13.99 -32.72 -39.37
CA THR A 15 13.74 -31.44 -38.71
C THR A 15 14.28 -31.52 -37.28
N PRO A 16 15.19 -30.63 -36.85
CA PRO A 16 15.51 -30.51 -35.44
C PRO A 16 14.25 -29.97 -34.75
N SER A 17 13.82 -30.65 -33.70
CA SER A 17 12.79 -30.15 -32.78
C SER A 17 13.36 -28.91 -32.10
N ILE A 18 13.10 -27.73 -32.67
CA ILE A 18 13.38 -26.46 -32.04
C ILE A 18 12.47 -26.39 -30.83
N PHE A 19 13.03 -26.56 -29.63
CA PHE A 19 12.37 -26.20 -28.39
C PHE A 19 12.22 -24.68 -28.40
N THR A 20 11.04 -24.20 -28.82
CA THR A 20 10.65 -22.82 -28.61
C THR A 20 10.40 -22.62 -27.11
N PHE A 21 11.36 -21.99 -26.43
CA PHE A 21 11.08 -21.36 -25.16
C PHE A 21 10.12 -20.20 -25.43
N ALA A 22 8.94 -20.21 -24.81
CA ALA A 22 8.05 -19.07 -24.81
C ALA A 22 8.81 -17.87 -24.22
N GLN A 23 9.07 -16.84 -25.03
CA GLN A 23 9.55 -15.56 -24.53
C GLN A 23 8.40 -14.91 -23.77
N THR A 24 8.56 -14.71 -22.46
CA THR A 24 7.71 -13.82 -21.68
C THR A 24 7.88 -12.40 -22.21
N ASP A 25 6.78 -11.78 -22.64
CA ASP A 25 6.76 -10.41 -23.14
C ASP A 25 7.25 -9.45 -22.03
N PRO A 26 8.35 -8.71 -22.22
CA PRO A 26 8.86 -7.78 -21.21
C PRO A 26 7.92 -6.59 -20.94
N SER A 27 6.82 -6.45 -21.70
CA SER A 27 5.77 -5.47 -21.48
C SER A 27 4.59 -5.97 -20.65
N GLU A 28 4.55 -7.24 -20.27
CA GLU A 28 3.52 -7.77 -19.38
C GLU A 28 3.78 -7.28 -17.95
N VAL A 29 3.21 -6.11 -17.62
CA VAL A 29 3.24 -5.57 -16.25
C VAL A 29 2.42 -6.51 -15.37
N ILE A 30 3.12 -7.44 -14.71
CA ILE A 30 2.54 -8.32 -13.70
C ILE A 30 2.02 -7.43 -12.56
N TYR A 31 0.71 -7.21 -12.50
CA TYR A 31 0.07 -6.33 -11.53
C TYR A 31 0.11 -6.95 -10.12
N ARG A 32 1.21 -6.78 -9.37
CA ARG A 32 1.30 -7.30 -8.00
C ARG A 32 0.62 -6.34 -7.03
N ARG A 33 -0.46 -6.81 -6.39
CA ARG A 33 -1.23 -6.02 -5.42
C ARG A 33 -0.41 -5.76 -4.15
N SER A 34 -0.11 -4.51 -3.84
CA SER A 34 0.62 -4.12 -2.62
C SER A 34 -0.17 -4.47 -1.35
N SER A 35 0.54 -4.84 -0.29
CA SER A 35 -0.04 -5.10 1.03
C SER A 35 -0.07 -3.84 1.88
N LEU A 36 -1.22 -3.53 2.48
CA LEU A 36 -1.40 -2.30 3.24
C LEU A 36 -1.80 -2.58 4.70
N TYR A 37 -1.10 -1.92 5.61
CA TYR A 37 -1.45 -1.85 7.02
C TYR A 37 -1.62 -0.40 7.44
N THR A 38 -2.82 -0.03 7.90
CA THR A 38 -3.14 1.34 8.30
C THR A 38 -3.29 1.47 9.82
N LEU A 39 -2.61 2.46 10.36
CA LEU A 39 -2.60 2.87 11.76
C LEU A 39 -3.08 4.32 11.87
N MET A 40 -3.59 4.69 13.05
CA MET A 40 -3.87 6.08 13.39
C MET A 40 -3.13 6.51 14.65
N ILE A 41 -2.81 7.80 14.75
CA ILE A 41 -2.43 8.43 16.00
C ILE A 41 -3.68 8.67 16.84
N GLU A 42 -3.69 8.11 18.05
CA GLU A 42 -4.76 8.26 19.03
C GLU A 42 -4.53 9.54 19.83
N GLU A 43 -5.43 10.50 19.64
CA GLU A 43 -5.51 11.73 20.43
C GLU A 43 -6.89 11.82 21.10
N PRO A 44 -7.04 11.38 22.35
CA PRO A 44 -8.34 11.28 23.01
C PRO A 44 -8.97 12.64 23.34
N ASN A 45 -8.17 13.71 23.43
CA ASN A 45 -8.67 15.04 23.79
C ASN A 45 -9.14 15.86 22.57
N ARG A 46 -9.05 15.31 21.36
CA ARG A 46 -9.46 16.00 20.13
C ARG A 46 -10.99 16.03 20.03
N PRO A 47 -11.57 17.12 19.49
CA PRO A 47 -12.96 17.12 19.05
C PRO A 47 -13.29 15.92 18.15
N TYR A 48 -14.40 15.23 18.42
CA TYR A 48 -14.84 14.04 17.68
C TYR A 48 -13.87 12.84 17.71
N ALA A 49 -12.93 12.77 18.67
CA ALA A 49 -11.95 11.69 18.76
C ALA A 49 -12.57 10.28 18.66
N ASN A 50 -13.68 10.04 19.37
CA ASN A 50 -14.37 8.75 19.36
C ASN A 50 -14.94 8.40 17.97
N GLU A 51 -15.55 9.37 17.28
CA GLU A 51 -16.17 9.14 15.98
C GLU A 51 -15.10 8.91 14.91
N ILE A 52 -14.01 9.68 14.94
CA ILE A 52 -12.85 9.51 14.06
C ILE A 52 -12.24 8.13 14.27
N GLN A 53 -11.98 7.75 15.52
CA GLN A 53 -11.42 6.45 15.86
C GLN A 53 -12.31 5.30 15.40
N LYS A 54 -13.60 5.36 15.72
CA LYS A 54 -14.59 4.35 15.32
C LYS A 54 -14.64 4.20 13.81
N THR A 55 -14.72 5.31 13.08
CA THR A 55 -14.78 5.33 11.62
C THR A 55 -13.50 4.73 11.02
N PHE A 56 -12.33 5.16 11.50
CA PHE A 56 -11.05 4.67 11.00
C PHE A 56 -10.84 3.17 11.25
N CYS A 57 -11.12 2.71 12.48
CA CYS A 57 -10.93 1.31 12.85
C CYS A 57 -11.91 0.37 12.14
N ASN A 58 -13.10 0.84 11.78
CA ASN A 58 -14.10 0.08 11.04
C ASN A 58 -13.92 0.15 9.52
N ALA A 59 -13.16 1.11 9.00
CA ALA A 59 -12.91 1.25 7.58
C ALA A 59 -12.17 0.02 7.03
N SER A 60 -12.70 -0.56 5.96
CA SER A 60 -12.06 -1.64 5.19
C SER A 60 -10.89 -1.09 4.36
N ILE A 61 -9.93 -1.97 4.07
CA ILE A 61 -8.85 -1.66 3.12
C ILE A 61 -9.46 -1.64 1.71
N PRO A 62 -9.11 -0.67 0.84
CA PRO A 62 -9.60 -0.64 -0.54
C PRO A 62 -9.21 -1.90 -1.31
N ASP A 63 -10.07 -2.36 -2.21
CA ASP A 63 -9.89 -3.62 -2.96
C ASP A 63 -8.61 -3.65 -3.82
N LYS A 64 -8.04 -2.48 -4.13
CA LYS A 64 -6.75 -2.35 -4.83
C LYS A 64 -5.55 -2.77 -3.99
N PHE A 65 -5.73 -3.05 -2.70
CA PHE A 65 -4.65 -3.43 -1.78
C PHE A 65 -4.97 -4.75 -1.07
N ASN A 66 -3.91 -5.50 -0.77
CA ASN A 66 -4.00 -6.66 0.08
C ASN A 66 -4.16 -6.20 1.54
N ASN A 67 -5.19 -6.68 2.22
CA ASN A 67 -5.39 -6.38 3.63
C ASN A 67 -4.27 -7.02 4.46
N HIS A 68 -3.40 -6.19 5.03
CA HIS A 68 -2.30 -6.61 5.89
C HIS A 68 -2.42 -6.04 7.31
N LEU A 69 -3.65 -5.72 7.75
CA LEU A 69 -3.94 -5.24 9.10
C LEU A 69 -3.50 -6.24 10.18
N LEU A 70 -2.88 -5.74 11.25
CA LEU A 70 -2.62 -6.49 12.48
C LEU A 70 -3.70 -6.19 13.53
N SER A 71 -3.57 -6.76 14.72
CA SER A 71 -4.55 -6.66 15.81
C SER A 71 -4.76 -5.24 16.34
N THR A 72 -3.71 -4.42 16.33
CA THR A 72 -3.79 -3.00 16.69
C THR A 72 -3.90 -2.13 15.44
N ARG A 73 -4.60 -1.00 15.53
CA ARG A 73 -4.63 0.03 14.49
C ARG A 73 -4.34 1.42 15.06
N LYS A 74 -3.78 1.47 16.28
CA LYS A 74 -3.65 2.69 17.06
C LYS A 74 -2.25 2.84 17.63
N ILE A 75 -1.73 4.06 17.56
CA ILE A 75 -0.48 4.49 18.18
C ILE A 75 -0.81 5.65 19.10
N LYS A 76 -0.36 5.63 20.35
CA LYS A 76 -0.57 6.77 21.26
C LYS A 76 0.16 8.00 20.75
N ASN A 77 -0.48 9.17 20.81
CA ASN A 77 0.21 10.42 20.51
C ASN A 77 1.36 10.64 21.51
N GLY A 78 2.56 10.87 20.97
CA GLY A 78 3.76 11.17 21.75
C GLY A 78 4.13 12.65 21.75
N ILE A 79 3.38 13.51 21.04
CA ILE A 79 3.65 14.94 20.98
C ILE A 79 3.28 15.59 22.32
N SER A 80 4.25 16.26 22.95
CA SER A 80 3.99 17.12 24.10
C SER A 80 3.24 18.39 23.69
N LYS A 81 2.28 18.84 24.52
CA LYS A 81 1.57 20.13 24.37
C LYS A 81 2.51 21.34 24.34
N SER A 82 3.75 21.19 24.80
CA SER A 82 4.77 22.25 24.78
C SER A 82 5.37 22.50 23.39
N VAL A 83 5.25 21.57 22.45
CA VAL A 83 5.78 21.73 21.08
C VAL A 83 4.81 22.60 20.28
N LYS A 84 5.21 23.85 20.01
CA LYS A 84 4.36 24.86 19.36
C LYS A 84 4.58 24.96 17.85
N LYS A 85 5.82 24.80 17.38
CA LYS A 85 6.16 24.89 15.95
C LYS A 85 5.70 23.66 15.20
N ARG A 86 5.26 23.84 13.96
CA ARG A 86 4.68 22.76 13.15
C ARG A 86 5.75 21.77 12.70
N GLU A 87 6.90 22.28 12.28
CA GLU A 87 8.03 21.51 11.79
C GLU A 87 8.55 20.57 12.90
N ASP A 88 8.66 21.10 14.11
CA ASP A 88 9.05 20.34 15.30
C ASP A 88 8.02 19.24 15.63
N LYS A 89 6.71 19.50 15.47
CA LYS A 89 5.66 18.50 15.68
C LYS A 89 5.80 17.32 14.72
N ILE A 90 6.03 17.60 13.44
CA ILE A 90 6.20 16.55 12.42
C ILE A 90 7.41 15.67 12.78
N TYR A 91 8.55 16.28 13.07
CA TYR A 91 9.78 15.57 13.42
C TYR A 91 9.63 14.73 14.71
N VAL A 92 9.02 15.30 15.76
CA VAL A 92 8.76 14.57 17.01
C VAL A 92 7.79 13.40 16.78
N GLN A 93 6.78 13.60 15.93
CA GLN A 93 5.82 12.56 15.61
C GLN A 93 6.44 11.42 14.81
N GLU A 94 7.30 11.72 13.83
CA GLU A 94 8.06 10.71 13.08
C GLU A 94 8.89 9.83 14.01
N ASN A 95 9.60 10.44 14.96
CA ASN A 95 10.38 9.71 15.96
C ASN A 95 9.49 8.87 16.87
N ASN A 96 8.37 9.41 17.37
CA ASN A 96 7.42 8.67 18.19
C ASN A 96 6.84 7.45 17.45
N ILE A 97 6.50 7.62 16.18
CA ILE A 97 6.03 6.53 15.34
C ILE A 97 7.14 5.49 15.20
N PHE A 98 8.33 5.89 14.77
CA PHE A 98 9.47 4.99 14.57
C PHE A 98 9.80 4.19 15.84
N GLU A 99 9.83 4.85 16.99
CA GLU A 99 10.00 4.19 18.29
C GLU A 99 8.90 3.18 18.58
N TYR A 100 7.63 3.52 18.31
CA TYR A 100 6.52 2.60 18.49
C TYR A 100 6.67 1.37 17.57
N LEU A 101 6.96 1.57 16.28
CA LEU A 101 7.13 0.48 15.31
C LEU A 101 8.25 -0.48 15.75
N THR A 102 9.37 0.08 16.23
CA THR A 102 10.54 -0.69 16.70
C THR A 102 10.25 -1.40 18.02
N ARG A 103 9.71 -0.69 19.01
CA ARG A 103 9.41 -1.23 20.36
C ARG A 103 8.41 -2.38 20.32
N HIS A 104 7.48 -2.36 19.37
CA HIS A 104 6.47 -3.40 19.18
C HIS A 104 6.84 -4.44 18.12
N ASP A 105 8.10 -4.48 17.65
CA ASP A 105 8.57 -5.47 16.68
C ASP A 105 7.67 -5.53 15.42
N LEU A 106 7.17 -4.37 14.96
CA LEU A 106 6.09 -4.35 13.98
C LEU A 106 6.52 -4.97 12.64
N ALA A 107 7.74 -4.68 12.19
CA ALA A 107 8.31 -5.29 10.98
C ALA A 107 8.31 -6.83 11.09
N LYS A 108 8.72 -7.36 12.25
CA LYS A 108 8.70 -8.80 12.52
C LYS A 108 7.28 -9.37 12.58
N ALA A 109 6.30 -8.62 13.09
CA ALA A 109 4.89 -9.03 13.09
C ALA A 109 4.29 -9.07 11.68
N ILE A 110 4.65 -8.10 10.83
CA ILE A 110 4.26 -8.04 9.40
C ILE A 110 4.86 -9.23 8.65
N VAL A 111 6.16 -9.48 8.81
CA VAL A 111 6.82 -10.66 8.21
C VAL A 111 6.19 -11.95 8.74
N ALA A 112 5.94 -12.05 10.05
CA ALA A 112 5.29 -13.23 10.64
C ALA A 112 3.91 -13.52 10.02
N LYS A 113 3.14 -12.49 9.68
CA LYS A 113 1.86 -12.65 8.98
C LYS A 113 2.04 -13.21 7.56
N TRP A 114 3.03 -12.74 6.80
CA TRP A 114 3.35 -13.31 5.48
C TRP A 114 3.62 -14.81 5.52
N PHE A 115 4.31 -15.29 6.56
CA PHE A 115 4.63 -16.70 6.75
C PHE A 115 3.60 -17.46 7.61
N ASN A 116 2.42 -16.89 7.86
CA ASN A 116 1.38 -17.49 8.70
C ASN A 116 1.95 -18.07 10.02
N ARG A 117 2.89 -17.35 10.64
CA ARG A 117 3.64 -17.84 11.80
C ARG A 117 2.73 -17.88 13.04
N THR A 118 2.68 -19.04 13.67
CA THR A 118 1.88 -19.25 14.89
C THR A 118 2.72 -18.99 16.15
N ASN A 119 2.05 -18.92 17.31
CA ASN A 119 2.71 -18.78 18.62
C ASN A 119 3.66 -19.95 18.93
N ASN A 120 3.41 -21.14 18.37
CA ASN A 120 4.25 -22.33 18.56
C ASN A 120 5.48 -22.33 17.64
N GLY A 121 5.68 -21.28 16.84
CA GLY A 121 6.83 -21.14 15.94
C GLY A 121 6.68 -21.87 14.60
N THR A 122 5.57 -22.56 14.36
CA THR A 122 5.27 -23.13 13.04
C THR A 122 4.92 -22.02 12.05
N PHE A 123 5.29 -22.19 10.79
CA PHE A 123 5.04 -21.24 9.70
C PHE A 123 4.74 -21.98 8.40
N ASN A 124 4.07 -21.32 7.46
CA ASN A 124 3.82 -21.86 6.12
C ASN A 124 3.72 -20.74 5.08
N MET A 125 3.89 -21.12 3.81
CA MET A 125 3.87 -20.18 2.67
C MET A 125 2.47 -19.93 2.10
N GLY A 126 1.40 -20.31 2.81
CA GLY A 126 0.03 -20.25 2.28
C GLY A 126 -0.37 -18.86 1.80
N LEU A 127 -0.11 -17.83 2.59
CA LEU A 127 -0.48 -16.45 2.27
C LEU A 127 0.36 -15.86 1.12
N VAL A 128 1.67 -16.18 1.10
CA VAL A 128 2.57 -15.81 -0.01
C VAL A 128 2.12 -16.47 -1.30
N ALA A 129 1.81 -17.77 -1.26
CA ALA A 129 1.33 -18.51 -2.41
C ALA A 129 -0.01 -17.96 -2.92
N GLU A 130 -0.97 -17.72 -2.03
CA GLU A 130 -2.26 -17.13 -2.36
C GLU A 130 -2.09 -15.79 -3.10
N ARG A 131 -1.31 -14.87 -2.51
CA ARG A 131 -1.11 -13.52 -3.05
C ARG A 131 -0.20 -13.48 -4.28
N GLY A 132 0.72 -14.43 -4.40
CA GLY A 132 1.59 -14.60 -5.56
C GLY A 132 0.88 -15.25 -6.75
N SER A 133 -0.13 -16.08 -6.49
CA SER A 133 -0.89 -16.79 -7.53
C SER A 133 -1.93 -15.93 -8.22
N TYR A 134 -2.28 -14.74 -7.69
CA TYR A 134 -3.28 -13.86 -8.31
C TYR A 134 -2.96 -13.46 -9.76
N ASN A 135 -1.71 -13.61 -10.21
CA ASN A 135 -1.29 -13.35 -11.60
C ASN A 135 -0.56 -14.53 -12.26
N ALA A 136 -0.47 -15.69 -11.60
CA ALA A 136 0.16 -16.86 -12.21
C ALA A 136 -0.87 -17.53 -13.13
N SER A 137 -0.49 -17.88 -14.36
CA SER A 137 -1.40 -18.65 -15.21
C SER A 137 -1.72 -20.00 -14.55
N ASP A 138 -2.87 -20.60 -14.84
CA ASP A 138 -3.23 -21.94 -14.31
C ASP A 138 -2.12 -22.98 -14.60
N MET A 139 -1.37 -22.78 -15.69
CA MET A 139 -0.22 -23.58 -16.08
C MET A 139 0.99 -23.39 -15.14
N ASP A 140 1.26 -22.15 -14.70
CA ASP A 140 2.33 -21.84 -13.73
C ASP A 140 2.01 -22.39 -12.35
N VAL A 141 0.74 -22.32 -11.93
CA VAL A 141 0.27 -22.89 -10.67
C VAL A 141 0.39 -24.43 -10.69
N ALA A 142 0.04 -25.07 -11.80
CA ALA A 142 0.18 -26.52 -11.98
C ALA A 142 1.66 -26.97 -12.03
N LEU A 143 2.54 -26.18 -12.66
CA LEU A 143 3.98 -26.44 -12.74
C LEU A 143 4.71 -26.21 -11.41
N ALA A 144 4.27 -25.22 -10.62
CA ALA A 144 4.79 -24.96 -9.29
C ALA A 144 4.44 -26.07 -8.29
N LYS A 145 3.22 -26.62 -8.37
CA LYS A 145 2.77 -27.74 -7.50
C LYS A 145 3.50 -29.06 -7.77
N SER A 146 4.07 -29.25 -8.95
CA SER A 146 4.60 -30.54 -9.41
C SER A 146 6.13 -30.65 -9.43
N SER A 147 6.87 -29.57 -9.13
CA SER A 147 8.35 -29.57 -9.25
C SER A 147 9.06 -29.12 -7.97
N LYS A 148 10.26 -29.68 -7.71
CA LYS A 148 11.20 -29.17 -6.68
C LYS A 148 11.55 -27.68 -6.91
N ARG A 149 11.28 -27.14 -8.11
CA ARG A 149 11.44 -25.74 -8.53
C ARG A 149 10.35 -24.81 -7.98
N GLY A 150 9.23 -25.34 -7.50
CA GLY A 150 8.14 -24.55 -6.90
C GLY A 150 8.58 -23.74 -5.68
N ILE A 151 9.49 -24.27 -4.85
CA ILE A 151 10.04 -23.55 -3.68
C ILE A 151 10.81 -22.29 -4.11
N ALA A 152 11.56 -22.36 -5.22
CA ALA A 152 12.32 -21.22 -5.74
C ALA A 152 11.38 -20.13 -6.26
N LEU A 153 10.37 -20.49 -7.06
CA LEU A 153 9.36 -19.53 -7.53
C LEU A 153 8.55 -18.90 -6.39
N LEU A 154 8.25 -19.68 -5.34
CA LEU A 154 7.58 -19.19 -4.13
C LEU A 154 8.46 -18.25 -3.31
N ALA A 155 9.78 -18.48 -3.28
CA ALA A 155 10.74 -17.61 -2.62
C ALA A 155 10.83 -16.27 -3.35
N ASP A 156 10.97 -16.28 -4.67
CA ASP A 156 11.06 -15.09 -5.51
C ASP A 156 9.76 -14.27 -5.45
N ALA A 157 8.59 -14.93 -5.56
CA ALA A 157 7.30 -14.27 -5.40
C ALA A 157 7.10 -13.71 -3.98
N GLY A 158 7.62 -14.40 -2.95
CA GLY A 158 7.60 -13.93 -1.57
C GLY A 158 8.43 -12.67 -1.37
N GLU A 159 9.66 -12.63 -1.87
CA GLU A 159 10.54 -11.46 -1.76
C GLU A 159 9.91 -10.21 -2.38
N GLU A 160 9.38 -10.32 -3.59
CA GLU A 160 8.73 -9.21 -4.28
C GLU A 160 7.45 -8.73 -3.58
N LEU A 161 6.64 -9.64 -3.04
CA LEU A 161 5.41 -9.29 -2.33
C LEU A 161 5.68 -8.66 -0.96
N ILE A 162 6.66 -9.18 -0.22
CA ILE A 162 7.07 -8.68 1.09
C ILE A 162 7.60 -7.26 0.95
N LYS A 163 8.48 -7.01 -0.04
CA LYS A 163 8.99 -5.67 -0.38
C LYS A 163 7.86 -4.68 -0.71
N ASN A 164 6.78 -5.15 -1.32
CA ASN A 164 5.60 -4.34 -1.64
C ASN A 164 4.57 -4.29 -0.48
N THR A 165 5.06 -4.23 0.77
CA THR A 165 4.24 -4.07 1.97
C THR A 165 4.46 -2.69 2.58
N PHE A 166 3.36 -1.96 2.77
CA PHE A 166 3.36 -0.59 3.25
C PHE A 166 2.62 -0.46 4.58
N VAL A 167 3.18 0.35 5.47
CA VAL A 167 2.54 0.78 6.71
C VAL A 167 2.26 2.27 6.60
N VAL A 168 0.99 2.65 6.75
CA VAL A 168 0.57 4.05 6.72
C VAL A 168 0.04 4.44 8.09
N VAL A 169 0.70 5.40 8.73
CA VAL A 169 0.26 5.97 10.00
C VAL A 169 -0.40 7.32 9.73
N ASN A 170 -1.65 7.48 10.15
CA ASN A 170 -2.44 8.68 9.90
C ASN A 170 -2.57 9.48 11.20
N ASP A 171 -2.06 10.71 11.20
CA ASP A 171 -2.37 11.70 12.21
C ASP A 171 -3.46 12.63 11.67
N PHE A 172 -4.62 12.60 12.31
CA PHE A 172 -5.71 13.50 11.96
C PHE A 172 -5.47 14.85 12.62
N ASP A 173 -6.09 15.92 12.18
CA ASP A 173 -6.06 17.22 12.86
C ASP A 173 -7.40 17.89 12.63
N TYR A 174 -8.05 18.28 13.73
CA TYR A 174 -9.34 18.96 13.68
C TYR A 174 -9.13 20.46 13.66
N ILE A 175 -9.64 21.13 12.63
CA ILE A 175 -9.58 22.58 12.49
C ILE A 175 -11.01 23.11 12.50
N SER A 176 -11.30 23.94 13.50
CA SER A 176 -12.63 24.54 13.70
C SER A 176 -12.86 25.75 12.81
N LYS A 177 -14.13 26.06 12.51
CA LYS A 177 -14.53 27.25 11.75
C LYS A 177 -13.96 28.56 12.32
N GLU A 178 -13.99 28.75 13.63
CA GLU A 178 -13.46 29.95 14.28
C GLU A 178 -11.94 30.06 14.09
N GLU A 179 -11.23 28.94 14.07
CA GLU A 179 -9.79 28.94 13.84
C GLU A 179 -9.44 29.21 12.37
N VAL A 180 -10.24 28.70 11.41
CA VAL A 180 -10.10 29.01 9.98
C VAL A 180 -10.43 30.48 9.70
N ALA A 181 -11.50 31.02 10.31
CA ALA A 181 -11.95 32.39 10.12
C ALA A 181 -11.03 33.43 10.78
N ASN A 182 -10.46 33.12 11.96
CA ASN A 182 -9.60 34.05 12.69
C ASN A 182 -8.11 33.96 12.29
N LYS A 183 -7.67 32.87 11.63
CA LYS A 183 -6.29 32.71 11.12
C LYS A 183 -6.26 32.71 9.60
N THR A 184 -6.28 33.90 9.02
CA THR A 184 -6.11 34.17 7.57
C THR A 184 -5.01 33.34 6.91
N LYS A 185 -3.87 33.07 7.58
CA LYS A 185 -2.79 32.24 7.00
C LYS A 185 -3.05 30.73 6.97
N ALA A 186 -3.77 30.18 7.96
CA ALA A 186 -4.03 28.74 8.04
C ALA A 186 -5.16 28.32 7.10
N GLY A 187 -6.19 29.17 6.98
CA GLY A 187 -7.27 29.01 6.00
C GLY A 187 -6.77 29.15 4.56
N LEU A 188 -6.00 30.20 4.25
CA LEU A 188 -5.38 30.33 2.92
C LEU A 188 -4.46 29.14 2.58
N GLY A 189 -3.69 28.64 3.54
CA GLY A 189 -2.80 27.49 3.31
C GLY A 189 -3.55 26.23 2.88
N LEU A 190 -4.68 25.94 3.54
CA LEU A 190 -5.55 24.82 3.15
C LEU A 190 -6.18 25.01 1.77
N LEU A 191 -6.65 26.21 1.46
CA LEU A 191 -7.23 26.48 0.15
C LEU A 191 -6.20 26.32 -0.97
N LYS A 192 -4.98 26.82 -0.77
CA LYS A 192 -3.90 26.66 -1.75
C LYS A 192 -3.57 25.19 -1.99
N GLU A 193 -3.46 24.39 -0.92
CA GLU A 193 -3.23 22.94 -1.04
C GLU A 193 -4.34 22.24 -1.86
N ILE A 194 -5.62 22.61 -1.65
CA ILE A 194 -6.76 22.03 -2.39
C ILE A 194 -6.81 22.54 -3.85
N ALA A 195 -6.51 23.81 -4.07
CA ALA A 195 -6.50 24.45 -5.38
C ALA A 195 -5.42 23.87 -6.30
N GLU A 196 -4.21 23.64 -5.77
CA GLU A 196 -3.11 22.96 -6.46
C GLU A 196 -3.50 21.52 -6.85
N LEU A 197 -4.26 20.81 -6.00
CA LEU A 197 -4.78 19.48 -6.29
C LEU A 197 -5.87 19.47 -7.38
N ALA A 198 -6.56 20.60 -7.60
CA ALA A 198 -7.67 20.73 -8.54
C ALA A 198 -7.34 21.52 -9.82
N ASP A 199 -6.10 22.02 -9.95
CA ASP A 199 -5.62 22.87 -11.05
C ASP A 199 -6.48 24.15 -11.24
N VAL A 200 -6.93 24.75 -10.14
CA VAL A 200 -7.76 25.96 -10.13
C VAL A 200 -6.95 27.13 -9.57
N ASP A 201 -6.80 28.20 -10.34
CA ASP A 201 -6.13 29.42 -9.87
C ASP A 201 -7.10 30.23 -8.99
N ILE A 202 -6.76 30.41 -7.70
CA ILE A 202 -7.63 31.09 -6.74
C ILE A 202 -7.13 32.51 -6.51
N ASP A 203 -7.90 33.49 -6.99
CA ASP A 203 -7.77 34.90 -6.61
C ASP A 203 -8.29 35.13 -5.18
N THR A 204 -7.71 36.12 -4.49
CA THR A 204 -7.91 36.51 -3.10
C THR A 204 -9.36 36.82 -2.72
N GLU A 205 -10.16 37.37 -3.64
CA GLU A 205 -11.56 37.72 -3.38
C GLU A 205 -12.48 36.48 -3.45
N LEU A 206 -12.23 35.58 -4.40
CA LEU A 206 -12.90 34.27 -4.49
C LEU A 206 -12.46 33.34 -3.34
N ALA A 207 -11.22 33.50 -2.85
CA ALA A 207 -10.69 32.76 -1.71
C ALA A 207 -11.48 33.01 -0.44
N ASP A 208 -11.91 34.24 -0.16
CA ASP A 208 -12.65 34.59 1.05
C ASP A 208 -14.09 34.05 1.03
N GLU A 209 -14.75 34.06 -0.13
CA GLU A 209 -16.08 33.48 -0.30
C GLU A 209 -16.05 31.93 -0.31
N ALA A 210 -15.00 31.35 -0.89
CA ALA A 210 -14.74 29.91 -0.83
C ALA A 210 -14.37 29.47 0.59
N LEU A 211 -13.53 30.22 1.32
CA LEU A 211 -13.19 29.97 2.73
C LEU A 211 -14.43 29.97 3.61
N THR A 212 -15.34 30.92 3.40
CA THR A 212 -16.57 31.00 4.19
C THR A 212 -17.58 29.91 3.83
N THR A 213 -17.57 29.41 2.58
CA THR A 213 -18.48 28.35 2.11
C THR A 213 -17.96 26.94 2.41
N PHE A 214 -16.68 26.67 2.21
CA PHE A 214 -16.00 25.44 2.67
C PHE A 214 -15.82 25.42 4.19
N GLY A 215 -15.73 26.58 4.83
CA GLY A 215 -15.67 26.75 6.28
C GLY A 215 -17.03 26.73 7.00
N LYS A 216 -18.13 26.35 6.34
CA LYS A 216 -19.44 26.20 7.02
C LYS A 216 -19.50 24.99 7.97
N GLY A 217 -18.47 24.15 8.00
CA GLY A 217 -18.32 23.01 8.90
C GLY A 217 -16.97 22.95 9.60
N TYR A 218 -16.43 21.75 9.73
CA TYR A 218 -15.09 21.50 10.24
C TYR A 218 -14.23 20.84 9.17
N VAL A 219 -12.92 21.06 9.21
CA VAL A 219 -11.98 20.40 8.31
C VAL A 219 -11.17 19.41 9.14
N ILE A 220 -11.12 18.16 8.67
CA ILE A 220 -10.17 17.17 9.17
C ILE A 220 -9.00 17.15 8.21
N ARG A 221 -7.86 17.69 8.66
CA ARG A 221 -6.59 17.49 7.96
C ARG A 221 -6.07 16.11 8.34
N THR A 222 -5.44 15.40 7.40
CA THR A 222 -4.75 14.14 7.70
C THR A 222 -3.31 14.27 7.23
N THR A 223 -2.36 14.01 8.13
CA THR A 223 -0.94 13.85 7.81
C THR A 223 -0.61 12.36 7.85
N SER A 224 -0.20 11.82 6.71
CA SER A 224 0.09 10.39 6.57
C SER A 224 1.60 10.15 6.50
N TYR A 225 2.10 9.26 7.36
CA TYR A 225 3.47 8.79 7.37
C TYR A 225 3.53 7.42 6.71
N LEU A 226 4.28 7.31 5.61
CA LEU A 226 4.42 6.09 4.82
C LEU A 226 5.73 5.39 5.16
N TYR A 227 5.65 4.12 5.52
CA TYR A 227 6.79 3.24 5.71
C TYR A 227 6.67 2.03 4.79
N GLN A 228 7.82 1.54 4.34
CA GLN A 228 7.94 0.33 3.54
C GLN A 228 8.78 -0.69 4.33
N LEU A 229 8.44 -1.96 4.19
CA LEU A 229 9.17 -3.07 4.79
C LEU A 229 10.49 -3.36 4.07
#